data_AF-A0A392TMK6-F1
#
_entry.id   AF-A0A392TMK6-F1
#
_cell.length_a   1.000
_cell.length_b   1.000
_cell.length_c   1.000
_cell.angle_alpha   90.00
_cell.angle_beta   90.00
_cell.angle_gamma   90.00
#
_symmetry.space_group_name_H-M   'P 1'
#
loop_
_entity.id
_entity.type
_entity.pdbx_description
1 polymer ?
#
loop_
_entity_poly.entity_id
_entity_poly.type
_entity_poly.pdbx_seq_one_letter_code
_entity_poly.pdbx_strand_id
1 'polypeptide(L)' 'MERPKGSHLIAVKRILRYVKGTINYGIMFPASDRGKECKLIGYTDSNWCGDHEDRKSTAGYMFFYGGSPISWCSKKEP' A
#
# COMPACT_ATOMS: atom_id res chain seq x y z
N MET A 1 0.02 -7.38 -17.53
CA MET A 1 -0.62 -8.37 -16.64
C MET A 1 -1.75 -9.05 -17.43
N GLU A 2 -1.41 -9.86 -18.44
CA GLU A 2 -2.40 -10.31 -19.44
C GLU A 2 -2.71 -11.82 -19.38
N ARG A 3 -2.12 -12.55 -18.42
CA ARG A 3 -2.30 -14.01 -18.26
C ARG A 3 -2.46 -14.39 -16.79
N PRO A 4 -3.65 -14.21 -16.18
CA PRO A 4 -3.89 -14.59 -14.81
C PRO A 4 -3.68 -16.11 -14.60
N LYS A 5 -2.89 -16.47 -13.58
CA LYS A 5 -2.57 -17.85 -13.18
C LYS A 5 -3.38 -18.22 -11.93
N GLY A 6 -3.51 -19.51 -11.64
CA GLY A 6 -4.21 -19.98 -10.43
C GLY A 6 -3.64 -19.40 -9.12
N SER A 7 -2.32 -19.17 -9.07
CA SER A 7 -1.64 -18.49 -7.95
C SER A 7 -2.14 -17.05 -7.74
N HIS A 8 -2.39 -16.29 -8.83
CA HIS A 8 -2.93 -14.94 -8.74
C HIS A 8 -4.34 -14.94 -8.13
N LEU A 9 -5.18 -15.92 -8.49
CA LEU A 9 -6.51 -16.06 -7.90
C LEU A 9 -6.46 -16.36 -6.40
N ILE A 10 -5.52 -17.19 -5.96
CA ILE A 10 -5.31 -17.48 -4.52
C ILE A 10 -4.90 -16.20 -3.78
N ALA A 11 -4.00 -15.39 -4.36
CA ALA A 11 -3.58 -14.11 -3.77
C ALA A 11 -4.77 -13.15 -3.64
N VAL A 12 -5.58 -12.98 -4.68
CA VAL A 12 -6.79 -12.13 -4.65
C VAL A 12 -7.78 -12.61 -3.59
N LYS A 13 -8.04 -13.91 -3.50
CA LYS A 13 -8.93 -14.47 -2.46
C LYS A 13 -8.40 -14.22 -1.04
N ARG A 14 -7.08 -14.23 -0.83
CA ARG A 14 -6.48 -13.88 0.47
C ARG A 14 -6.72 -12.41 0.82
N ILE A 15 -6.52 -11.50 -0.14
CA ILE A 15 -6.79 -10.06 0.05
C ILE A 15 -8.26 -9.83 0.40
N LEU A 16 -9.19 -10.42 -0.34
CA LEU A 16 -10.63 -10.25 -0.09
C LEU A 16 -11.06 -10.80 1.28
N ARG A 17 -10.50 -11.94 1.72
CA ARG A 17 -10.75 -12.47 3.06
C ARG A 17 -10.25 -11.55 4.17
N TYR A 18 -9.06 -10.95 3.98
CA TYR A 18 -8.53 -9.96 4.91
C TYR A 18 -9.48 -8.76 5.02
N VAL A 19 -9.85 -8.15 3.88
CA VAL A 19 -10.77 -7.01 3.85
C VAL A 19 -12.11 -7.32 4.53
N LYS A 20 -12.68 -8.50 4.25
CA LYS A 20 -13.92 -8.94 4.91
C LYS A 20 -13.77 -9.09 6.42
N GLY A 21 -12.65 -9.66 6.88
CA GLY A 21 -12.37 -9.86 8.30
C GLY A 21 -12.06 -8.56 9.06
N THR A 22 -11.56 -7.54 8.37
CA THR A 22 -11.16 -6.26 8.95
C THR A 22 -12.13 -5.12 8.62
N ILE A 23 -13.38 -5.42 8.25
CA ILE A 23 -14.36 -4.38 7.86
C ILE A 23 -14.64 -3.36 8.97
N ASN A 24 -14.53 -3.78 10.24
CA ASN A 24 -14.74 -2.94 11.41
C ASN A 24 -13.45 -2.31 11.95
N TYR A 25 -12.32 -2.51 11.27
CA TYR A 25 -11.03 -1.99 11.69
C TYR A 25 -10.84 -0.60 11.09
N GLY A 26 -10.14 0.26 11.82
CA GLY A 26 -9.78 1.60 11.38
C GLY A 26 -8.32 1.91 11.65
N ILE A 27 -7.88 3.06 11.15
CA ILE A 27 -6.56 3.61 11.44
C ILE A 27 -6.70 4.54 12.65
N MET A 28 -5.92 4.29 13.70
CA MET A 28 -5.91 5.14 14.89
C MET A 28 -4.93 6.29 14.70
N PHE A 29 -5.44 7.51 14.70
CA PHE A 29 -4.61 8.70 14.74
C PHE A 29 -4.09 8.94 16.16
N PRO A 30 -2.89 9.54 16.30
CA PRO A 30 -2.40 9.95 17.61
C PRO A 30 -3.39 10.93 18.25
N ALA A 31 -3.59 10.79 19.56
CA ALA A 31 -4.34 11.78 20.33
C ALA A 31 -3.65 13.14 20.18
N SER A 32 -4.46 14.20 20.10
CA SER A 32 -4.03 15.59 20.11
C SER A 32 -3.51 16.00 21.50
N ASP A 33 -2.54 15.26 22.03
CA ASP A 33 -1.83 15.67 23.23
C ASP A 33 -1.02 16.91 22.89
N ARG A 34 -1.31 17.99 23.63
CA ARG A 34 -0.71 19.32 23.50
C ARG A 34 0.82 19.21 23.61
N GLY A 35 1.50 19.00 22.49
CA GLY A 35 2.97 18.88 22.44
C GLY A 35 3.54 17.95 21.37
N LYS A 36 2.76 17.02 20.79
CA LYS A 36 3.22 16.21 19.66
C LYS A 36 2.83 16.85 18.33
N GLU A 37 3.81 17.37 17.60
CA GLU A 37 3.59 17.85 16.23
C GLU A 37 3.13 16.69 15.33
N CYS A 38 1.91 16.75 14.81
CA CYS A 38 1.44 15.85 13.77
C CYS A 38 2.12 16.22 12.44
N LYS A 39 3.27 15.59 12.18
CA LYS A 39 4.04 15.79 10.95
C LYS A 39 3.47 14.97 9.80
N LEU A 40 3.46 15.57 8.62
CA LEU A 40 3.24 14.89 7.35
C LEU A 40 4.59 14.37 6.84
N ILE A 41 4.72 13.06 6.66
CA ILE A 41 5.93 12.40 6.18
C ILE A 41 5.57 11.54 4.97
N GLY A 42 6.28 11.70 3.88
CA GLY A 42 6.09 10.92 2.65
C GLY A 42 7.32 10.10 2.31
N TYR A 43 7.10 8.86 1.90
CA TYR A 43 8.11 7.98 1.32
C TYR A 43 7.70 7.62 -0.11
N THR A 44 8.69 7.50 -0.99
CA THR A 44 8.51 7.04 -2.37
C THR A 44 9.57 6.01 -2.69
N ASP A 45 9.22 5.02 -3.50
CA ASP A 45 10.13 3.99 -3.96
C ASP A 45 9.82 3.63 -5.42
N SER A 46 10.85 3.21 -6.15
CA SER A 46 10.69 2.66 -7.48
C SER A 46 11.68 1.52 -7.71
N ASN A 47 11.19 0.38 -8.18
CA ASN A 47 12.04 -0.74 -8.55
C ASN A 47 12.29 -0.75 -10.07
N TRP A 48 13.45 -0.28 -10.50
CA TRP A 48 13.76 -0.25 -11.93
C TRP A 48 13.81 -1.68 -12.50
N CYS A 49 13.01 -1.95 -13.54
CA CYS A 49 12.94 -3.24 -14.24
C CYS A 49 12.71 -4.44 -13.30
N GLY A 50 12.00 -4.22 -12.19
CA GLY A 50 11.80 -5.21 -11.13
C GLY A 50 10.93 -6.40 -11.56
N ASP A 51 10.10 -6.25 -12.59
CA ASP A 51 9.31 -7.37 -13.10
C ASP A 51 10.15 -8.27 -14.02
N HIS A 52 10.24 -9.56 -13.71
CA HIS A 52 11.03 -10.51 -14.49
C HIS A 52 10.40 -10.88 -15.84
N GLU A 53 9.08 -10.78 -16.00
CA GLU A 53 8.38 -11.14 -17.24
C GLU A 53 8.40 -9.98 -18.24
N ASP A 54 8.06 -8.75 -17.83
CA ASP A 54 7.94 -7.60 -18.74
C ASP A 54 8.94 -6.47 -18.50
N ARG A 55 9.84 -6.59 -17.51
CA ARG A 55 10.86 -5.59 -17.16
C ARG A 55 10.30 -4.20 -16.89
N LYS A 56 9.02 -4.11 -16.53
CA LYS A 56 8.42 -2.84 -16.14
C LYS A 56 8.76 -2.53 -14.70
N SER A 57 8.96 -1.25 -14.43
CA SER A 57 9.17 -0.78 -13.07
C SER A 57 7.84 -0.74 -12.31
N THR A 58 7.91 -0.86 -11.00
CA THR A 58 6.81 -0.57 -10.09
C THR A 58 7.23 0.62 -9.24
N ALA A 59 6.46 1.69 -9.28
CA ALA A 59 6.63 2.85 -8.44
C ALA A 59 5.54 2.85 -7.36
N GLY A 60 5.88 3.33 -6.17
CA GLY A 60 4.94 3.44 -5.07
C GLY A 60 5.26 4.59 -4.14
N TYR A 61 4.26 4.99 -3.36
CA TYR A 61 4.43 5.98 -2.30
C TYR A 61 3.61 5.60 -1.07
N MET A 62 4.00 6.16 0.07
CA MET A 62 3.28 6.07 1.33
C MET A 62 3.41 7.37 2.12
N PHE A 63 2.28 8.00 2.41
CA PHE A 63 2.18 9.21 3.23
C PHE A 63 1.62 8.88 4.60
N PHE A 64 2.26 9.42 5.63
CA PHE A 64 1.90 9.31 7.03
C PHE A 64 1.58 10.69 7.61
N TYR A 65 0.58 10.76 8.46
CA TYR A 65 0.27 11.93 9.28
C TYR A 65 0.28 11.53 10.75
N GLY A 66 1.17 12.12 11.54
CA GLY A 66 1.31 11.76 12.96
C GLY A 66 1.65 10.28 13.16
N GLY A 67 2.41 9.68 12.23
CA GLY A 67 2.74 8.25 12.25
C GLY A 67 1.63 7.32 11.76
N SER A 68 0.45 7.84 11.40
CA SER A 68 -0.65 7.06 10.84
C SER A 68 -0.68 7.13 9.32
N PRO A 69 -0.82 6.02 8.58
CA PRO A 69 -0.88 6.05 7.13
C PRO A 69 -2.17 6.72 6.65
N ILE A 70 -2.08 7.65 5.71
CA ILE A 70 -3.23 8.39 5.18
C ILE A 70 -3.42 8.24 3.67
N SER A 71 -2.35 7.93 2.93
CA SER A 71 -2.41 7.72 1.49
C SER A 71 -1.27 6.83 1.04
N TRP A 72 -1.56 5.89 0.14
CA TRP A 72 -0.57 4.99 -0.41
C TRP A 72 -0.97 4.56 -1.81
N CYS A 73 0.02 4.26 -2.64
CA CYS A 73 -0.19 3.71 -3.96
C CYS A 73 0.97 2.79 -4.31
N SER A 74 0.67 1.75 -5.09
CA SER A 74 1.66 0.97 -5.81
C SER A 74 1.15 0.80 -7.23
N LYS A 75 1.94 1.27 -8.19
CA LYS A 75 1.58 1.32 -9.60
C LYS A 75 2.71 0.74 -10.43
N LYS A 76 2.36 -0.26 -11.22
CA LYS A 76 3.23 -0.77 -12.28
C LYS A 76 3.23 0.22 -13.45
N GLU A 77 4.40 0.49 -14.02
CA GLU A 77 4.51 1.34 -15.21
C GLU A 77 3.67 0.77 -16.37
N PRO A 78 3.10 1.65 -17.23
CA PRO A 78 2.22 1.25 -18.34
C PRO A 78 2.81 0.22 -19.29
#